data_AF-A0A942BUE3-F1
#
_entry.id   AF-A0A942BUE3-F1
#
_cell.length_a   1.000
_cell.length_b   1.000
_cell.length_c   1.000
_cell.angle_alpha   90.00
_cell.angle_beta   90.00
_cell.angle_gamma   90.00
#
_symmetry.space_group_name_H-M   'P 1'
#
loop_
_entity.id
_entity.type
_entity.pdbx_description
1 polymer ?
#
loop_
_entity_poly.entity_id
_entity_poly.type
_entity_poly.pdbx_seq_one_letter_code
_entity_poly.pdbx_strand_id
1 'polypeptide(L)'
;MGIFDRLFKAKQPADSRRERLLASGRITDGVILELKRDGNEDVVAVYHYTLNGVEFESAEVLTAAQLEESIRYAPGSSVAVRYDPKNQVNSIIE
;
A
#
# COMPACT_ATOMS: atom_id res chain seq x y z
N MET A 1 7.17 7.41 -22.85
CA MET A 1 7.47 6.33 -21.88
C MET A 1 7.52 6.96 -20.50
N GLY A 2 6.48 6.75 -19.71
CA GLY A 2 6.33 7.41 -18.41
C GLY A 2 7.27 6.83 -17.37
N ILE A 3 7.87 7.70 -16.57
CA ILE A 3 8.62 7.39 -15.34
C ILE A 3 7.85 6.50 -14.35
N PHE A 4 6.52 6.46 -14.45
CA PHE A 4 5.63 5.62 -13.64
C PHE A 4 5.66 4.12 -14.01
N ASP A 5 6.05 3.78 -15.24
CA ASP A 5 5.94 2.40 -15.76
C ASP A 5 7.03 1.46 -15.19
N ARG A 6 8.10 2.05 -14.64
CA ARG A 6 9.23 1.30 -14.06
C ARG A 6 9.07 0.93 -12.59
N LEU A 7 8.11 1.55 -11.89
CA LEU A 7 7.83 1.19 -10.49
C LEU A 7 6.99 -0.08 -10.37
N PHE A 8 6.29 -0.48 -11.45
CA PHE A 8 5.38 -1.63 -11.45
C PHE A 8 6.03 -2.98 -11.78
N LYS A 9 7.36 -3.08 -11.95
CA LYS A 9 7.99 -4.29 -12.47
C LYS A 9 8.97 -4.96 -11.52
N ALA A 10 8.42 -5.59 -10.48
CA ALA A 10 9.00 -6.76 -9.83
C ALA A 10 7.88 -7.55 -9.13
N LYS A 11 7.23 -8.46 -9.86
CA LYS A 11 6.21 -9.37 -9.33
C LYS A 11 6.91 -10.47 -8.50
N GLN A 12 7.41 -10.11 -7.31
CA GLN A 12 7.57 -11.12 -6.26
C GLN A 12 6.19 -11.69 -5.93
N PRO A 13 6.04 -12.98 -5.60
CA PRO A 13 4.75 -13.52 -5.20
C PRO A 13 4.22 -12.69 -4.04
N ALA A 14 3.03 -12.10 -4.22
CA ALA A 14 2.46 -11.08 -3.33
C ALA A 14 2.42 -11.57 -1.87
N ASP A 15 2.18 -12.87 -1.67
CA ASP A 15 2.19 -13.54 -0.37
C ASP A 15 3.54 -13.41 0.34
N SER A 16 4.65 -13.73 -0.35
CA SER A 16 5.99 -13.65 0.24
C SER A 16 6.40 -12.24 0.66
N ARG A 17 5.87 -11.21 -0.03
CA ARG A 17 6.15 -9.81 0.28
C ARG A 17 5.37 -9.36 1.51
N ARG A 18 4.06 -9.66 1.53
CA ARG A 18 3.17 -9.30 2.64
C ARG A 18 3.61 -10.00 3.92
N GLU A 19 3.89 -11.29 3.87
CA GLU A 19 4.40 -12.07 5.01
C GLU A 19 5.70 -11.48 5.58
N ARG A 20 6.66 -11.15 4.70
CA ARG A 20 7.94 -10.54 5.12
C ARG A 20 7.73 -9.19 5.78
N LEU A 21 6.85 -8.35 5.23
CA LEU A 21 6.52 -7.05 5.82
C LEU A 21 5.81 -7.23 7.15
N LEU A 22 4.81 -8.10 7.26
CA LEU A 22 4.13 -8.40 8.53
C LEU A 22 5.10 -8.88 9.62
N ALA A 23 6.12 -9.67 9.26
CA ALA A 23 7.10 -10.18 10.21
C ALA A 23 8.15 -9.15 10.67
N SER A 24 8.51 -8.16 9.84
CA SER A 24 9.71 -7.32 10.08
C SER A 24 9.57 -5.83 9.78
N GLY A 25 8.46 -5.41 9.17
CA GLY A 25 8.19 -4.03 8.79
C GLY A 25 7.84 -3.16 10.00
N ARG A 26 8.09 -1.86 9.85
CA ARG A 26 7.70 -0.83 10.83
C ARG A 26 6.37 -0.21 10.44
N ILE A 27 5.64 0.30 11.41
CA ILE A 27 4.33 0.93 11.19
C ILE A 27 4.48 2.44 11.26
N THR A 28 3.77 3.13 10.39
CA THR A 28 3.54 4.58 10.43
C THR A 28 2.09 4.85 10.04
N ASP A 29 1.63 6.08 10.22
CA ASP A 29 0.33 6.51 9.73
C ASP A 29 0.43 6.95 8.27
N GLY A 30 -0.57 6.60 7.48
CA GLY A 30 -0.78 7.06 6.12
C GLY A 30 -2.21 7.48 5.89
N VAL A 31 -2.48 7.99 4.69
CA VAL A 31 -3.81 8.44 4.27
C VAL A 31 -4.13 7.85 2.91
N ILE A 32 -5.34 7.29 2.78
CA ILE A 32 -5.85 6.81 1.49
C ILE A 32 -6.14 8.03 0.60
N LEU A 33 -5.57 8.05 -0.60
CA LEU A 33 -5.80 9.09 -1.61
C LEU A 33 -7.00 8.76 -2.49
N GLU A 34 -7.04 7.53 -3.01
CA GLU A 34 -8.10 7.08 -3.91
C GLU A 34 -8.22 5.55 -3.91
N LEU A 35 -9.38 5.05 -4.34
CA LEU A 35 -9.60 3.63 -4.61
C LEU A 35 -9.80 3.43 -6.11
N LYS A 36 -9.03 2.53 -6.70
CA LYS A 36 -9.14 2.10 -8.09
C LYS A 36 -9.72 0.69 -8.15
N ARG A 37 -10.59 0.43 -9.12
CA ARG A 37 -10.99 -0.94 -9.46
C ARG A 37 -10.17 -1.39 -10.66
N ASP A 38 -9.46 -2.50 -10.52
CA ASP A 38 -8.81 -3.15 -11.64
C ASP A 38 -9.81 -4.05 -12.39
N GLY A 39 -9.47 -4.46 -13.61
CA GLY A 39 -10.34 -5.26 -14.49
C GLY A 39 -10.74 -6.64 -13.94
N ASN A 40 -10.12 -7.09 -12.84
CA ASN A 40 -10.41 -8.35 -12.16
C ASN A 40 -11.26 -8.18 -10.88
N GLU A 41 -11.97 -7.06 -10.72
CA GLU A 41 -12.74 -6.71 -9.51
C GLU A 41 -11.91 -6.40 -8.25
N ASP A 42 -10.59 -6.58 -8.32
CA ASP A 42 -9.66 -6.15 -7.28
C ASP A 42 -9.76 -4.64 -7.04
N VAL A 43 -9.84 -4.25 -5.76
CA VAL A 43 -9.80 -2.85 -5.35
C VAL A 43 -8.39 -2.51 -4.90
N VAL A 44 -7.77 -1.58 -5.60
CA VAL A 44 -6.44 -1.05 -5.30
C VAL A 44 -6.60 0.27 -4.56
N ALA A 45 -6.07 0.34 -3.35
CA ALA A 45 -5.96 1.59 -2.61
C ALA A 45 -4.64 2.29 -2.96
N VAL A 46 -4.73 3.54 -3.38
CA VAL A 46 -3.59 4.46 -3.49
C VAL A 46 -3.52 5.28 -2.21
N TYR A 47 -2.34 5.41 -1.63
CA TYR A 47 -2.14 6.07 -0.34
C TYR A 47 -0.79 6.75 -0.26
N HIS A 48 -0.67 7.72 0.63
CA HIS A 48 0.62 8.31 1.00
C HIS A 48 0.93 8.15 2.48
N TYR A 49 2.20 8.24 2.81
CA TYR A 49 2.71 8.28 4.19
C TYR A 49 4.01 9.09 4.22
N THR A 50 4.35 9.64 5.39
CA THR A 50 5.53 10.49 5.55
C THR A 50 6.52 9.86 6.51
N LEU A 51 7.78 9.75 6.09
CA LEU A 51 8.89 9.31 6.95
C LEU A 51 9.97 10.38 6.97
N ASN A 52 10.31 10.89 8.14
CA ASN A 52 11.35 11.90 8.33
C ASN A 52 11.22 13.13 7.38
N GLY A 53 9.98 13.57 7.12
CA GLY A 53 9.69 14.69 6.22
C GLY A 53 9.70 14.34 4.73
N VAL A 54 9.94 13.09 4.36
CA VAL A 54 9.83 12.60 2.97
C VAL A 54 8.48 11.94 2.77
N GLU A 55 7.74 12.41 1.78
CA GLU A 55 6.45 11.84 1.38
C GLU A 55 6.66 10.68 0.40
N PHE A 56 5.97 9.58 0.67
CA PHE A 56 5.93 8.40 -0.17
C PHE A 56 4.51 8.16 -0.63
N GLU A 57 4.33 7.84 -1.91
CA GLU A 57 3.06 7.38 -2.47
C GLU A 57 3.21 5.91 -2.88
N SER A 58 2.19 5.11 -2.59
CA SER A 58 2.17 3.68 -2.88
C SER A 58 0.75 3.21 -3.21
N ALA A 59 0.65 2.01 -3.78
CA ALA A 59 -0.61 1.39 -4.14
C ALA A 59 -0.61 -0.08 -3.72
N GLU A 60 -1.72 -0.53 -3.12
CA GLU A 60 -1.87 -1.90 -2.62
C GLU A 60 -3.27 -2.44 -2.93
N VAL A 61 -3.33 -3.72 -3.31
CA VAL A 61 -4.60 -4.44 -3.45
C VAL A 61 -5.17 -4.70 -2.05
N LEU A 62 -6.39 -4.23 -1.79
CA LEU A 62 -7.07 -4.48 -0.53
C LEU A 62 -7.42 -5.98 -0.41
N THR A 63 -7.15 -6.53 0.77
CA THR A 63 -7.54 -7.91 1.08
C THR A 63 -9.06 -8.02 1.27
N ALA A 64 -9.61 -9.24 1.18
CA ALA A 64 -11.03 -9.48 1.43
C ALA A 64 -11.51 -8.94 2.79
N ALA A 65 -10.73 -9.12 3.85
CA ALA A 65 -11.05 -8.60 5.18
C ALA A 65 -11.09 -7.07 5.21
N GLN A 66 -10.15 -6.40 4.51
CA GLN A 66 -10.14 -4.93 4.41
C GLN A 66 -11.32 -4.40 3.59
N LEU A 67 -11.79 -5.16 2.60
CA LEU A 67 -12.98 -4.81 1.82
C LEU A 67 -14.27 -4.86 2.64
N GLU A 68 -14.37 -5.77 3.61
CA GLU A 68 -15.49 -5.81 4.55
C GLU A 68 -15.55 -4.53 5.41
N GLU A 69 -14.40 -3.93 5.70
CA GLU A 69 -14.26 -2.64 6.40
C GLU A 69 -14.15 -1.43 5.44
N SER A 70 -14.87 -1.44 4.32
CA SER A 70 -14.75 -0.42 3.25
C SER A 70 -14.74 1.06 3.69
N ILE A 71 -15.44 1.41 4.77
CA ILE A 71 -15.44 2.78 5.32
C ILE A 71 -14.07 3.17 5.87
N ARG A 72 -13.35 2.25 6.53
CA ARG A 72 -12.01 2.47 7.09
C ARG A 72 -10.97 2.74 6.00
N TYR A 73 -11.18 2.19 4.82
CA TYR A 73 -10.27 2.30 3.68
C TYR A 73 -10.78 3.27 2.61
N ALA A 74 -11.78 4.10 2.91
CA ALA A 74 -12.28 5.12 2.00
C ALA A 74 -11.25 6.27 1.82
N PRO A 75 -11.27 6.99 0.68
CA PRO A 75 -10.42 8.16 0.47
C PRO A 75 -10.51 9.18 1.61
N GLY A 76 -9.36 9.69 2.05
CA GLY A 76 -9.22 10.59 3.21
C GLY A 76 -9.10 9.88 4.55
N SER A 77 -9.29 8.56 4.61
CA SER A 77 -9.15 7.80 5.85
C SER A 77 -7.69 7.64 6.24
N SER A 78 -7.41 7.79 7.55
CA SER A 78 -6.11 7.45 8.11
C SER A 78 -5.98 5.95 8.29
N VAL A 79 -4.87 5.39 7.84
CA VAL A 79 -4.58 3.95 7.83
C VAL A 79 -3.19 3.67 8.38
N ALA A 80 -3.02 2.50 8.97
CA ALA A 80 -1.70 2.01 9.35
C ALA A 80 -0.97 1.51 8.11
N VAL A 81 0.21 2.07 7.85
CA VAL A 81 1.09 1.66 6.76
C VAL A 81 2.29 0.93 7.35
N ARG A 82 2.49 -0.30 6.90
CA ARG A 82 3.64 -1.10 7.26
C ARG A 82 4.68 -1.07 6.14
N TYR A 83 5.90 -0.65 6.45
CA TYR A 83 6.97 -0.46 5.47
C TYR A 83 8.26 -1.18 5.85
N ASP A 84 9.08 -1.50 4.86
CA ASP A 84 10.43 -2.06 5.06
C ASP A 84 11.41 -0.92 5.43
N PRO A 85 12.03 -0.91 6.62
CA PRO A 85 12.94 0.18 7.01
C PRO A 85 14.20 0.26 6.16
N LYS A 86 14.58 -0.82 5.46
CA LYS A 86 15.72 -0.85 4.52
C LYS A 86 15.32 -0.44 3.11
N ASN A 87 14.04 -0.56 2.77
CA ASN A 87 13.47 -0.12 1.49
C ASN A 87 12.11 0.55 1.74
N GLN A 88 12.14 1.83 2.08
CA GLN A 88 10.98 2.56 2.58
C GLN A 88 9.82 2.70 1.58
N VAL A 89 10.09 2.51 0.28
CA VAL A 89 9.07 2.48 -0.78
C VAL A 89 8.24 1.19 -0.73
N ASN A 90 8.82 0.09 -0.21
CA ASN A 90 8.10 -1.17 -0.09
C ASN A 90 7.21 -1.15 1.15
N SER A 91 5.91 -0.99 0.92
CA SER A 91 4.90 -0.85 1.95
C SER A 91 3.61 -1.63 1.62
N ILE A 92 2.81 -1.85 2.67
CA ILE A 92 1.45 -2.41 2.62
C ILE A 92 0.55 -1.63 3.56
N ILE A 93 -0.74 -1.66 3.27
CA ILE A 93 -1.79 -1.26 4.21
C ILE A 93 -2.10 -2.44 5.14
N GLU A 94 -2.10 -2.17 6.44
CA GLU A 94 -2.46 -3.14 7.49
C GLU A 94 -3.98 -3.28 7.65
#